data_AF-A0A1I3XN89-F1
#
_entry.id   AF-A0A1I3XN89-F1
#
_cell.length_a   1.000
_cell.length_b   1.000
_cell.length_c   1.000
_cell.angle_alpha   90.00
_cell.angle_beta   90.00
_cell.angle_gamma   90.00
#
_symmetry.space_group_name_H-M   'P 1'
#
loop_
_entity.id
_entity.type
_entity.pdbx_description
1 polymer ?
#
loop_
_entity_poly.entity_id
_entity_poly.type
_entity_poly.pdbx_seq_one_letter_code
_entity_poly.pdbx_strand_id
1 'polypeptide(L)'
;MRDYVAMARAHWLGLSAFAVVGVLLAALASLLTTPQYTARAEMVVVADTGSATDLVQGSEYTQKQVRTFSALATRQVVVQPAMAELGLTGSTGAVVERLSATSVLGTNVISVTATDPSPQAAADLANAVAKHLTAAVGDIVPSLPNGSKSVRLEPITTATPPAQPTSPRVVLWILLGAIGGLALGATLITLRQLVDTKVRDEATALGLVGAPLLAAVTAHRGRARVPAPADSPQAEEYRQLRTSVAALAAGGRRLVAVTSAVPGEGTTATAVNLAAVLAAAGDRVCLVEANLRRPRLADQLGLGQRDGLTSVLTGRVPLDDVIAAQGPGLPDVLTSGPLTAHPSELLATGRMRELLDELTQRYDHVVLDCPPVLPVTDAVVVGRMCHGVVLVVGAGTVRRHEVRAAATTLAAGGVPVVGLVANRVPRTAWSRYGDALPAPETPVAPAAAPGAATTAEPAGGAAADAPGGQGEAPRTLGGAARAADVARHVERTPQPADAPPPRDDAPAAPPAAPAPGESGRATPEPSDDTPLTAADAGPDLDTAREGRVGDGHTVDAPRPVAQVPHSPPGPNAPREAVRHDDSSFVRG
;
A
#
# COMPACT_ATOMS: atom_id res chain seq x y z
N MET A 1 -1.81 4.37 16.93
CA MET A 1 -0.47 5.03 16.97
C MET A 1 0.64 4.06 16.57
N ARG A 2 0.75 2.87 17.19
CA ARG A 2 1.75 1.84 16.84
C ARG A 2 1.80 1.50 15.34
N ASP A 3 0.64 1.55 14.69
CA ASP A 3 0.40 1.19 13.28
C ASP A 3 1.07 2.17 12.31
N TYR A 4 1.04 3.48 12.63
CA TYR A 4 1.76 4.50 11.87
C TYR A 4 3.29 4.32 11.97
N VAL A 5 3.80 3.89 13.13
CA VAL A 5 5.23 3.60 13.33
C VAL A 5 5.65 2.34 12.55
N ALA A 6 4.79 1.32 12.52
CA ALA A 6 5.00 0.12 11.71
C ALA A 6 4.98 0.45 10.21
N MET A 7 4.01 1.25 9.75
CA MET A 7 3.91 1.72 8.36
C MET A 7 5.13 2.56 7.94
N ALA A 8 5.56 3.49 8.80
CA ALA A 8 6.75 4.30 8.55
C ALA A 8 8.00 3.42 8.40
N ARG A 9 8.19 2.42 9.28
CA ARG A 9 9.28 1.44 9.16
C ARG A 9 9.18 0.55 7.93
N ALA A 10 7.98 0.20 7.48
CA ALA A 10 7.77 -0.63 6.29
C ALA A 10 8.03 0.11 4.96
N HIS A 11 7.87 1.44 4.94
CA HIS A 11 7.88 2.23 3.70
C HIS A 11 8.82 3.45 3.71
N TRP A 12 9.76 3.52 4.67
CA TRP A 12 10.65 4.68 4.85
C TRP A 12 11.37 5.11 3.57
N LEU A 13 11.90 4.16 2.78
CA LEU A 13 12.56 4.42 1.49
C LEU A 13 11.66 5.17 0.51
N GLY A 14 10.39 4.76 0.40
CA GLY A 14 9.42 5.44 -0.46
C GLY A 14 9.08 6.83 0.06
N LEU A 15 8.90 6.96 1.37
CA LEU A 15 8.62 8.25 2.01
C LEU A 15 9.78 9.25 1.82
N SER A 16 11.04 8.80 1.95
CA SER A 16 12.22 9.60 1.66
C SER A 16 12.36 9.95 0.18
N ALA A 17 11.97 9.06 -0.74
CA ALA A 17 12.00 9.36 -2.17
C ALA A 17 11.03 10.51 -2.53
N PHE A 18 9.80 10.48 -2.00
CA PHE A 18 8.85 11.59 -2.18
C PHE A 18 9.33 12.90 -1.53
N ALA A 19 9.97 12.84 -0.36
CA ALA A 19 10.59 14.01 0.27
C ALA A 19 11.69 14.63 -0.60
N VAL A 20 12.59 13.81 -1.16
CA VAL A 20 13.67 14.25 -2.07
C VAL A 20 13.10 14.86 -3.35
N VAL A 21 12.08 14.24 -3.96
CA VAL A 21 11.40 14.82 -5.13
C VAL A 21 10.76 16.17 -4.80
N GLY A 22 10.11 16.30 -3.64
CA GLY A 22 9.54 17.57 -3.18
C GLY A 22 10.60 18.68 -2.98
N VAL A 23 11.76 18.33 -2.41
CA VAL A 23 12.90 19.25 -2.27
C VAL A 23 13.47 19.65 -3.63
N LEU A 24 13.65 18.71 -4.56
CA LEU A 24 14.17 18.99 -5.91
C LEU A 24 13.23 19.91 -6.70
N LEU A 25 11.92 19.67 -6.64
CA LEU A 25 10.92 20.53 -7.29
C LEU A 25 10.88 21.94 -6.68
N ALA A 26 10.98 22.06 -5.35
CA ALA A 26 11.01 23.37 -4.69
C ALA A 26 12.32 24.14 -4.94
N ALA A 27 13.46 23.44 -5.01
CA ALA A 27 14.73 24.04 -5.41
C ALA A 27 14.69 24.53 -6.87
N LEU A 28 14.14 23.73 -7.78
CA LEU A 28 13.95 24.11 -9.19
C LEU A 28 13.01 25.33 -9.32
N ALA A 29 11.88 25.35 -8.63
CA ALA A 29 10.98 26.51 -8.59
C ALA A 29 11.67 27.76 -8.04
N SER A 30 12.50 27.61 -7.00
CA SER A 30 13.29 28.70 -6.42
C SER A 30 14.42 29.19 -7.35
N LEU A 31 14.89 28.39 -8.30
CA LEU A 31 15.87 28.77 -9.33
C LEU A 31 15.22 29.43 -10.55
N LEU A 32 13.95 29.11 -10.83
CA LEU A 32 13.14 29.71 -11.90
C LEU A 32 12.48 31.03 -11.49
N THR A 33 12.44 31.35 -10.19
CA THR A 33 11.89 32.60 -9.66
C THR A 33 12.93 33.72 -9.74
N THR A 34 12.56 34.90 -10.24
CA THR A 34 13.49 36.04 -10.30
C THR A 34 13.89 36.50 -8.89
N PRO A 35 15.20 36.65 -8.60
CA PRO A 35 15.65 37.16 -7.31
C PRO A 35 15.23 38.63 -7.18
N GLN A 36 14.81 39.03 -5.98
CA GLN A 36 14.56 40.43 -5.64
C GLN A 36 15.51 40.85 -4.51
N TYR A 37 16.08 42.03 -4.66
CA TYR A 37 17.04 42.62 -3.73
C TYR A 37 16.43 43.88 -3.11
N THR A 38 16.37 43.93 -1.79
CA THR A 38 15.81 45.06 -1.06
C THR A 38 16.93 45.92 -0.46
N ALA A 39 16.97 47.19 -0.82
CA ALA A 39 17.91 48.18 -0.28
C ALA A 39 17.16 49.28 0.48
N ARG A 40 17.82 49.91 1.46
CA ARG A 40 17.19 50.81 2.45
C ARG A 40 18.07 52.02 2.73
N ALA A 41 17.51 53.22 2.55
CA ALA A 41 18.10 54.49 2.96
C ALA A 41 17.34 55.05 4.17
N GLU A 42 18.03 55.70 5.11
CA GLU A 42 17.44 56.24 6.33
C GLU A 42 17.76 57.72 6.50
N MET A 43 16.75 58.50 6.89
CA MET A 43 16.83 59.95 7.12
C MET A 43 16.24 60.30 8.49
N VAL A 44 16.86 61.23 9.21
CA VAL A 44 16.33 61.82 10.43
C VAL A 44 15.64 63.13 10.11
N VAL A 45 14.49 63.36 10.74
CA VAL A 45 13.78 64.64 10.76
C VAL A 45 14.30 65.47 11.93
N VAL A 46 15.06 66.53 11.62
CA VAL A 46 15.64 67.46 12.60
C VAL A 46 14.80 68.74 12.63
N ALA A 47 14.33 69.13 13.81
CA ALA A 47 13.59 70.37 14.03
C ALA A 47 14.49 71.44 14.66
N ASP A 48 14.42 72.66 14.16
CA ASP A 48 15.17 73.80 14.68
C ASP A 48 14.31 74.53 15.73
N THR A 49 14.69 74.46 17.00
CA THR A 49 13.84 74.88 18.14
C THR A 49 14.57 75.85 19.07
N GLY A 50 13.90 76.98 19.37
CA GLY A 50 14.53 78.14 20.02
C GLY A 50 14.63 78.09 21.55
N SER A 51 13.84 77.24 22.22
CA SER A 51 13.86 77.09 23.68
C SER A 51 13.60 75.66 24.15
N ALA A 52 14.00 75.35 25.37
CA ALA A 52 13.79 74.03 25.98
C ALA A 52 12.30 73.68 26.19
N THR A 53 11.43 74.68 26.35
CA THR A 53 9.97 74.50 26.40
C THR A 53 9.37 74.12 25.06
N ASP A 54 9.97 74.55 23.94
CA ASP A 54 9.50 74.22 22.59
C ASP A 54 9.82 72.77 22.21
N LEU A 55 10.77 72.10 22.89
CA LEU A 55 11.17 70.72 22.59
C LEU A 55 10.02 69.72 22.76
N VAL A 56 9.15 69.90 23.76
CA VAL A 56 8.05 68.97 24.03
C VAL A 56 6.98 69.09 22.95
N GLN A 57 6.52 70.31 22.65
CA GLN A 57 5.55 70.55 21.57
C GLN A 57 6.15 70.25 20.18
N GLY A 58 7.43 70.57 20.00
CA GLY A 58 8.25 70.26 18.83
C GLY A 58 8.37 68.76 18.58
N SER A 59 8.39 67.90 19.61
CA SER A 59 8.40 66.44 19.44
C SER A 59 7.10 65.92 18.82
N GLU A 60 5.94 66.39 19.28
CA GLU A 60 4.64 66.04 18.67
C GLU A 60 4.52 66.56 17.24
N TYR A 61 4.95 67.80 17.00
CA TYR A 61 5.00 68.39 15.66
C TYR A 61 5.90 67.55 14.73
N THR A 62 7.10 67.20 15.18
CA THR A 62 8.06 66.40 14.40
C THR A 62 7.51 65.02 14.11
N GLN A 63 6.91 64.31 15.08
CA GLN A 63 6.28 63.00 14.83
C GLN A 63 5.10 63.06 13.85
N LYS A 64 4.33 64.16 13.84
CA LYS A 64 3.27 64.39 12.84
C LYS A 64 3.89 64.63 11.45
N GLN A 65 4.95 65.42 11.34
CA GLN A 65 5.65 65.67 10.07
C GLN A 65 6.38 64.44 9.53
N VAL A 66 7.00 63.63 10.39
CA VAL A 66 7.63 62.34 10.05
C VAL A 66 6.67 61.43 9.27
N ARG A 67 5.39 61.36 9.70
CA ARG A 67 4.36 60.62 8.97
C ARG A 67 4.04 61.27 7.62
N THR A 68 3.78 62.58 7.59
CA THR A 68 3.51 63.35 6.36
C THR A 68 4.61 63.17 5.30
N PHE A 69 5.88 63.29 5.70
CA PHE A 69 7.03 63.16 4.81
C PHE A 69 7.24 61.71 4.34
N SER A 70 7.02 60.71 5.20
CA SER A 70 7.05 59.31 4.75
C SER A 70 5.96 59.02 3.70
N ALA A 71 4.77 59.62 3.84
CA ALA A 71 3.67 59.52 2.85
C ALA A 71 3.86 60.40 1.59
N LEU A 72 4.89 61.26 1.56
CA LEU A 72 5.30 62.08 0.41
C LEU A 72 6.32 61.34 -0.47
N ALA A 73 7.15 60.48 0.11
CA ALA A 73 8.22 59.76 -0.59
C ALA A 73 7.73 58.83 -1.72
N THR A 74 6.49 58.35 -1.64
CA THR A 74 5.83 57.53 -2.67
C THR A 74 4.94 58.34 -3.63
N ARG A 75 5.02 59.68 -3.60
CA ARG A 75 4.25 60.57 -4.49
C ARG A 75 5.06 60.96 -5.72
N GLN A 76 4.35 61.27 -6.81
CA GLN A 76 4.96 61.65 -8.09
C GLN A 76 5.98 62.79 -7.96
N VAL A 77 5.74 63.77 -7.08
CA VAL A 77 6.66 64.91 -6.83
C VAL A 77 8.05 64.49 -6.32
N VAL A 78 8.18 63.32 -5.68
CA VAL A 78 9.48 62.74 -5.26
C VAL A 78 9.98 61.68 -6.24
N VAL A 79 9.09 60.79 -6.69
CA VAL A 79 9.46 59.63 -7.50
C VAL A 79 9.79 60.01 -8.95
N GLN A 80 9.11 61.00 -9.53
CA GLN A 80 9.37 61.42 -10.92
C GLN A 80 10.76 62.08 -11.11
N PRO A 81 11.22 63.01 -10.24
CA PRO A 81 12.61 63.47 -10.28
C PRO A 81 13.64 62.36 -10.06
N ALA A 82 13.38 61.42 -9.14
CA ALA A 82 14.27 60.27 -8.91
C ALA A 82 14.36 59.34 -10.13
N MET A 83 13.24 59.09 -10.82
CA MET A 83 13.23 58.34 -12.09
C MET A 83 13.99 59.08 -13.20
N ALA A 84 13.87 60.40 -13.28
CA ALA A 84 14.58 61.20 -14.28
C ALA A 84 16.09 61.22 -14.07
N GLU A 85 16.55 61.31 -12.82
CA GLU A 85 17.98 61.23 -12.47
C GLU A 85 18.60 59.86 -12.81
N LEU A 86 17.83 58.78 -12.62
CA LEU A 86 18.25 57.40 -12.88
C LEU A 86 17.96 56.91 -14.32
N GLY A 87 17.42 57.78 -15.20
CA GLY A 87 17.09 57.42 -16.57
C GLY A 87 15.98 56.36 -16.73
N LEU A 88 15.13 56.17 -15.71
CA LEU A 88 14.15 55.09 -15.65
C LEU A 88 12.93 55.34 -16.56
N THR A 89 12.94 54.73 -17.73
CA THR A 89 11.87 54.79 -18.75
C THR A 89 10.69 53.88 -18.41
N GLY A 90 9.91 54.24 -17.38
CA GLY A 90 8.73 53.50 -16.94
C GLY A 90 7.57 54.37 -16.45
N SER A 91 6.48 53.74 -15.99
CA SER A 91 5.39 54.45 -15.32
C SER A 91 5.72 54.64 -13.84
N THR A 92 5.34 55.79 -13.26
CA THR A 92 5.61 56.07 -11.84
C THR A 92 4.92 55.07 -10.91
N GLY A 93 3.77 54.52 -11.31
CA GLY A 93 3.07 53.46 -10.56
C GLY A 93 3.91 52.21 -10.38
N ALA A 94 4.52 51.71 -11.45
CA ALA A 94 5.40 50.53 -11.42
C ALA A 94 6.70 50.75 -10.63
N VAL A 95 7.07 52.00 -10.32
CA VAL A 95 8.18 52.32 -9.41
C VAL A 95 7.67 52.47 -7.96
N VAL A 96 6.48 53.04 -7.76
CA VAL A 96 5.83 53.16 -6.45
C VAL A 96 5.48 51.80 -5.84
N GLU A 97 5.04 50.81 -6.63
CA GLU A 97 4.81 49.43 -6.16
C GLU A 97 6.07 48.75 -5.58
N ARG A 98 7.25 49.29 -5.90
CA ARG A 98 8.57 48.77 -5.52
C ARG A 98 9.22 49.59 -4.40
N LEU A 99 8.55 50.65 -3.96
CA LEU A 99 8.98 51.59 -2.94
C LEU A 99 8.08 51.49 -1.71
N SER A 100 8.70 51.36 -0.54
CA SER A 100 8.00 51.48 0.74
C SER A 100 8.73 52.50 1.62
N ALA A 101 8.03 53.57 1.98
CA ALA A 101 8.53 54.56 2.92
C ALA A 101 7.79 54.40 4.25
N THR A 102 8.54 54.14 5.33
CA THR A 102 7.96 53.90 6.65
C THR A 102 8.72 54.68 7.72
N SER A 103 7.96 55.31 8.63
CA SER A 103 8.47 55.93 9.84
C SER A 103 8.54 54.91 10.98
N VAL A 104 9.68 54.82 11.68
CA VAL A 104 9.80 53.94 12.86
C VAL A 104 9.09 54.58 14.05
N LEU A 105 8.13 53.87 14.65
CA LEU A 105 7.24 54.38 15.69
C LEU A 105 8.03 54.92 16.90
N GLY A 106 7.69 56.13 17.35
CA GLY A 106 8.36 56.80 18.47
C GLY A 106 9.71 57.44 18.12
N THR A 107 10.13 57.42 16.85
CA THR A 107 11.38 58.03 16.39
C THR A 107 11.13 59.12 15.34
N ASN A 108 12.14 59.95 15.09
CA ASN A 108 12.15 60.91 13.99
C ASN A 108 12.76 60.31 12.71
N VAL A 109 12.84 58.98 12.58
CA VAL A 109 13.51 58.30 11.45
C VAL A 109 12.50 57.86 10.39
N ILE A 110 12.75 58.30 9.16
CA ILE A 110 12.06 57.84 7.94
C ILE A 110 13.01 56.88 7.22
N SER A 111 12.50 55.67 6.92
CA SER A 111 13.22 54.68 6.13
C SER A 111 12.55 54.50 4.77
N VAL A 112 13.32 54.74 3.71
CA VAL A 112 12.92 54.52 2.31
C VAL A 112 13.52 53.20 1.86
N THR A 113 12.67 52.27 1.45
CA THR A 113 13.03 50.91 1.06
C THR A 113 12.64 50.68 -0.40
N ALA A 114 13.57 50.24 -1.23
CA ALA A 114 13.35 49.94 -2.65
C ALA A 114 13.66 48.47 -2.96
N THR A 115 12.93 47.83 -3.88
CA THR A 115 13.12 46.41 -4.24
C THR A 115 13.16 46.18 -5.75
N ASP A 116 14.30 45.67 -6.24
CA ASP A 116 14.61 45.47 -7.67
C ASP A 116 15.41 44.16 -7.90
N PRO A 117 15.48 43.56 -9.11
CA PRO A 117 16.29 42.36 -9.36
C PRO A 117 17.78 42.68 -9.53
N SER A 118 18.14 43.97 -9.67
CA SER A 118 19.51 44.47 -9.58
C SER A 118 19.80 45.02 -8.18
N PRO A 119 20.82 44.50 -7.46
CA PRO A 119 21.23 45.03 -6.16
C PRO A 119 21.62 46.52 -6.21
N GLN A 120 22.24 46.94 -7.32
CA GLN A 120 22.64 48.33 -7.55
C GLN A 120 21.41 49.22 -7.76
N ALA A 121 20.52 48.87 -8.69
CA ALA A 121 19.35 49.70 -8.99
C ALA A 121 18.41 49.85 -7.78
N ALA A 122 18.31 48.83 -6.90
CA ALA A 122 17.61 48.95 -5.64
C ALA A 122 18.24 50.02 -4.72
N ALA A 123 19.57 50.03 -4.58
CA ALA A 123 20.29 51.01 -3.76
C ALA A 123 20.20 52.42 -4.37
N ASP A 124 20.43 52.54 -5.68
CA ASP A 124 20.38 53.81 -6.41
C ASP A 124 18.98 54.44 -6.35
N LEU A 125 17.92 53.64 -6.52
CA LEU A 125 16.53 54.08 -6.39
C LEU A 125 16.19 54.54 -4.96
N ALA A 126 16.61 53.81 -3.92
CA ALA A 126 16.41 54.23 -2.54
C ALA A 126 17.14 55.54 -2.22
N ASN A 127 18.38 55.71 -2.70
CA ASN A 127 19.18 56.92 -2.53
C ASN A 127 18.59 58.12 -3.29
N ALA A 128 18.16 57.94 -4.54
CA ALA A 128 17.54 59.00 -5.34
C ALA A 128 16.21 59.46 -4.72
N VAL A 129 15.36 58.54 -4.26
CA VAL A 129 14.10 58.90 -3.57
C VAL A 129 14.36 59.62 -2.25
N ALA A 130 15.38 59.23 -1.48
CA ALA A 130 15.77 59.97 -0.27
C ALA A 130 16.29 61.40 -0.57
N LYS A 131 17.11 61.55 -1.61
CA LYS A 131 17.61 62.83 -2.11
C LYS A 131 16.47 63.77 -2.55
N HIS A 132 15.55 63.28 -3.38
CA HIS A 132 14.44 64.07 -3.89
C HIS A 132 13.34 64.32 -2.84
N LEU A 133 13.18 63.44 -1.84
CA LEU A 133 12.35 63.73 -0.67
C LEU A 133 12.93 64.89 0.14
N THR A 134 14.24 64.90 0.34
CA THR A 134 14.95 65.97 1.06
C THR A 134 14.77 67.33 0.37
N ALA A 135 14.81 67.36 -0.97
CA ALA A 135 14.49 68.55 -1.76
C ALA A 135 13.01 68.96 -1.62
N ALA A 136 12.07 68.04 -1.89
CA ALA A 136 10.63 68.34 -1.88
C ALA A 136 10.11 68.79 -0.50
N VAL A 137 10.61 68.21 0.60
CA VAL A 137 10.32 68.67 1.96
C VAL A 137 10.92 70.06 2.19
N GLY A 138 12.11 70.32 1.65
CA GLY A 138 12.74 71.64 1.68
C GLY A 138 11.87 72.74 1.06
N ASP A 139 11.12 72.45 -0.01
CA ASP A 139 10.28 73.45 -0.68
C ASP A 139 8.89 73.64 -0.04
N ILE A 140 8.46 72.68 0.79
CA ILE A 140 7.17 72.70 1.51
C ILE A 140 7.31 73.34 2.90
N VAL A 141 8.48 73.22 3.55
CA VAL A 141 8.70 73.74 4.91
C VAL A 141 8.95 75.25 4.90
N PRO A 142 8.17 76.07 5.65
CA PRO A 142 8.39 77.50 5.72
C PRO A 142 9.69 77.87 6.45
N SER A 143 10.37 78.89 5.92
CA SER A 143 11.54 79.49 6.57
C SER A 143 11.13 80.32 7.79
N LEU A 144 11.95 80.25 8.85
CA LEU A 144 11.86 81.13 10.02
C LEU A 144 12.39 82.54 9.68
N PRO A 145 12.10 83.56 10.51
CA PRO A 145 12.61 84.93 10.34
C PRO A 145 14.15 85.08 10.37
N ASN A 146 14.88 84.05 10.82
CA ASN A 146 16.35 83.96 10.81
C ASN A 146 16.91 83.35 9.50
N GLY A 147 16.06 82.88 8.59
CA GLY A 147 16.46 82.18 7.35
C GLY A 147 16.67 80.66 7.46
N SER A 148 16.57 80.03 8.64
CA SER A 148 16.59 78.57 8.75
C SER A 148 15.22 77.96 8.43
N LYS A 149 15.16 76.68 8.07
CA LYS A 149 13.90 75.95 7.86
C LYS A 149 13.50 75.26 9.16
N SER A 150 12.22 75.34 9.55
CA SER A 150 11.75 74.83 10.86
C SER A 150 12.00 73.34 11.05
N VAL A 151 12.03 72.58 9.95
CA VAL A 151 12.32 71.16 9.89
C VAL A 151 13.17 70.88 8.67
N ARG A 152 14.16 69.98 8.81
CA ARG A 152 14.98 69.50 7.70
C ARG A 152 15.17 67.97 7.78
N LEU A 153 15.37 67.35 6.62
CA LEU A 153 15.79 65.96 6.51
C LEU A 153 17.31 65.89 6.40
N GLU A 154 17.94 65.06 7.22
CA GLU A 154 19.36 64.74 7.12
C GLU A 154 19.52 63.22 6.90
N PRO A 155 20.32 62.76 5.92
CA PRO A 155 20.55 61.34 5.69
C PRO A 155 21.42 60.75 6.81
N ILE A 156 20.92 59.72 7.49
CA ILE A 156 21.66 58.93 8.50
C ILE A 156 22.50 57.87 7.80
N THR A 157 21.93 57.21 6.79
CA THR A 157 22.53 56.05 6.12
C THR A 157 22.04 56.00 4.69
N THR A 158 22.99 56.00 3.73
CA THR A 158 22.72 55.75 2.32
C THR A 158 22.52 54.25 2.08
N ALA A 159 21.64 53.92 1.14
CA ALA A 159 21.41 52.55 0.74
C ALA A 159 22.66 51.98 0.05
N THR A 160 23.10 50.80 0.48
CA THR A 160 24.17 50.02 -0.15
C THR A 160 23.60 48.81 -0.90
N PRO A 161 24.19 48.37 -2.03
CA PRO A 161 23.73 47.17 -2.74
C PRO A 161 23.80 45.91 -1.85
N PRO A 162 22.69 45.19 -1.61
CA PRO A 162 22.67 44.03 -0.73
C PRO A 162 23.32 42.80 -1.38
N ALA A 163 24.17 42.10 -0.63
CA ALA A 163 24.96 40.97 -1.13
C ALA A 163 24.18 39.64 -1.32
N GLN A 164 22.92 39.57 -0.88
CA GLN A 164 22.06 38.39 -1.00
C GLN A 164 20.61 38.81 -1.34
N PRO A 165 19.87 38.01 -2.14
CA PRO A 165 18.49 38.30 -2.47
C PRO A 165 17.56 38.12 -1.27
N THR A 166 16.58 39.01 -1.15
CA THR A 166 15.57 39.03 -0.08
C THR A 166 14.45 38.02 -0.35
N SER A 167 14.19 37.72 -1.62
CA SER A 167 13.34 36.63 -2.09
C SER A 167 13.88 36.04 -3.41
N PRO A 168 13.60 34.76 -3.74
CA PRO A 168 12.89 33.76 -2.91
C PRO A 168 13.71 33.29 -1.70
N ARG A 169 13.04 33.05 -0.56
CA ARG A 169 13.67 32.49 0.64
C ARG A 169 13.92 30.99 0.46
N VAL A 170 15.02 30.62 -0.19
CA VAL A 170 15.33 29.25 -0.64
C VAL A 170 15.09 28.18 0.44
N VAL A 171 15.50 28.44 1.67
CA VAL A 171 15.31 27.52 2.83
C VAL A 171 13.82 27.26 3.13
N LEU A 172 12.96 28.28 3.03
CA LEU A 172 11.52 28.13 3.23
C LEU A 172 10.89 27.31 2.11
N TRP A 173 11.29 27.53 0.85
CA TRP A 173 10.83 26.72 -0.29
C TRP A 173 11.25 25.26 -0.14
N ILE A 174 12.52 24.99 0.19
CA ILE A 174 13.02 23.63 0.44
C ILE A 174 12.23 22.94 1.58
N LEU A 175 11.96 23.64 2.68
CA LEU A 175 11.19 23.11 3.81
C LEU A 175 9.73 22.81 3.44
N LEU A 176 9.07 23.71 2.71
CA LEU A 176 7.72 23.48 2.18
C LEU A 176 7.69 22.31 1.18
N GLY A 177 8.69 22.19 0.32
CA GLY A 177 8.85 21.08 -0.63
C GLY A 177 9.04 19.74 0.07
N ALA A 178 9.87 19.69 1.11
CA ALA A 178 10.06 18.49 1.93
C ALA A 178 8.76 18.05 2.62
N ILE A 179 8.03 18.98 3.24
CA ILE A 179 6.75 18.71 3.91
C ILE A 179 5.68 18.25 2.91
N GLY A 180 5.54 18.95 1.78
CA GLY A 180 4.59 18.58 0.72
C GLY A 180 4.89 17.21 0.11
N GLY A 181 6.18 16.91 -0.13
CA GLY A 181 6.63 15.59 -0.58
C GLY A 181 6.31 14.49 0.42
N LEU A 182 6.60 14.69 1.71
CA LEU A 182 6.26 13.72 2.76
C LEU A 182 4.75 13.49 2.87
N ALA A 183 3.93 14.55 2.81
CA ALA A 183 2.48 14.46 2.91
C ALA A 183 1.86 13.73 1.70
N LEU A 184 2.32 14.04 0.48
CA LEU A 184 1.89 13.36 -0.74
C LEU A 184 2.32 11.89 -0.72
N GLY A 185 3.57 11.60 -0.33
CA GLY A 185 4.08 10.24 -0.22
C GLY A 185 3.32 9.41 0.81
N ALA A 186 3.04 9.96 1.99
CA ALA A 186 2.23 9.30 3.02
C ALA A 186 0.81 8.99 2.50
N THR A 187 0.17 9.97 1.85
CA THR A 187 -1.19 9.84 1.28
C THR A 187 -1.23 8.77 0.18
N LEU A 188 -0.23 8.74 -0.70
CA LEU A 188 -0.17 7.77 -1.78
C LEU A 188 0.12 6.35 -1.27
N ILE A 189 0.91 6.21 -0.20
CA ILE A 189 1.18 4.94 0.46
C ILE A 189 -0.07 4.40 1.18
N THR A 190 -0.77 5.23 1.97
CA THR A 190 -2.01 4.80 2.66
C THR A 190 -3.11 4.46 1.65
N LEU A 191 -3.29 5.25 0.60
CA LEU A 191 -4.22 4.94 -0.49
C LEU A 191 -3.89 3.60 -1.16
N ARG A 192 -2.61 3.31 -1.39
CA ARG A 192 -2.18 2.02 -1.96
C ARG A 192 -2.47 0.85 -1.02
N GLN A 193 -2.35 1.04 0.30
CA GLN A 193 -2.71 0.03 1.30
C GLN A 193 -4.23 -0.19 1.40
N LEU A 194 -5.05 0.86 1.29
CA LEU A 194 -6.51 0.75 1.28
C LEU A 194 -7.03 -0.03 0.06
N VAL A 195 -6.35 0.08 -1.09
CA VAL A 195 -6.65 -0.70 -2.31
C VAL A 195 -6.14 -2.15 -2.22
N ASP A 196 -5.17 -2.45 -1.35
CA ASP A 196 -4.52 -3.75 -1.23
C ASP A 196 -5.36 -4.76 -0.40
N THR A 197 -6.49 -5.16 -0.99
CA THR A 197 -7.49 -6.08 -0.43
C THR A 197 -7.03 -7.55 -0.33
N LYS A 198 -5.71 -7.82 -0.44
CA LYS A 198 -5.13 -9.17 -0.44
C LYS A 198 -5.13 -9.84 0.94
N VAL A 199 -5.35 -11.15 0.96
CA VAL A 199 -5.19 -11.96 2.18
C VAL A 199 -3.70 -12.16 2.45
N ARG A 200 -3.24 -11.83 3.65
CA ARG A 200 -1.84 -11.93 4.11
C ARG A 200 -1.69 -12.44 5.55
N ASP A 201 -2.81 -12.72 6.20
CA ASP A 201 -2.94 -12.91 7.63
C ASP A 201 -4.02 -13.97 7.90
N GLU A 202 -3.86 -14.73 8.96
CA GLU A 202 -4.65 -15.93 9.20
C GLU A 202 -6.04 -15.65 9.76
N ALA A 203 -6.15 -14.76 10.75
CA ALA A 203 -7.43 -14.36 11.32
C ALA A 203 -8.36 -13.77 10.24
N THR A 204 -7.77 -13.11 9.23
CA THR A 204 -8.47 -12.71 8.01
C THR A 204 -9.01 -13.91 7.21
N ALA A 205 -8.27 -15.00 7.04
CA ALA A 205 -8.71 -16.18 6.29
C ALA A 205 -9.79 -16.98 7.05
N LEU A 206 -9.54 -17.29 8.33
CA LEU A 206 -10.48 -17.98 9.22
C LEU A 206 -11.83 -17.25 9.28
N GLY A 207 -11.80 -15.95 9.59
CA GLY A 207 -12.99 -15.10 9.70
C GLY A 207 -13.72 -14.79 8.38
N LEU A 208 -13.23 -15.27 7.24
CA LEU A 208 -13.92 -15.16 5.95
C LEU A 208 -14.61 -16.46 5.50
N VAL A 209 -14.23 -17.61 6.06
CA VAL A 209 -14.73 -18.93 5.62
C VAL A 209 -15.41 -19.71 6.74
N GLY A 210 -15.04 -19.49 8.01
CA GLY A 210 -15.60 -20.22 9.15
C GLY A 210 -15.09 -21.66 9.31
N ALA A 211 -14.02 -22.02 8.59
CA ALA A 211 -13.38 -23.35 8.64
C ALA A 211 -11.97 -23.23 9.25
N PRO A 212 -11.47 -24.27 9.95
CA PRO A 212 -10.18 -24.24 10.65
C PRO A 212 -8.98 -24.18 9.68
N LEU A 213 -7.84 -23.66 10.14
CA LEU A 213 -6.57 -23.82 9.42
C LEU A 213 -6.04 -25.24 9.66
N LEU A 214 -5.80 -25.98 8.58
CA LEU A 214 -5.26 -27.35 8.64
C LEU A 214 -3.73 -27.36 8.53
N ALA A 215 -3.19 -26.41 7.76
CA ALA A 215 -1.77 -26.11 7.63
C ALA A 215 -1.57 -24.72 7.04
N ALA A 216 -0.42 -24.11 7.30
CA ALA A 216 0.15 -23.14 6.39
C ALA A 216 1.23 -23.80 5.52
N VAL A 217 1.68 -23.16 4.44
CA VAL A 217 2.87 -23.56 3.67
C VAL A 217 3.70 -22.31 3.34
N THR A 218 5.01 -22.35 3.58
CA THR A 218 5.92 -21.21 3.38
C THR A 218 6.17 -20.91 1.91
N ALA A 219 6.42 -19.63 1.60
CA ALA A 219 6.84 -19.21 0.26
C ALA A 219 8.28 -19.68 -0.07
N HIS A 220 8.40 -20.61 -1.02
CA HIS A 220 9.69 -21.06 -1.55
C HIS A 220 10.38 -19.95 -2.38
N ARG A 221 11.72 -19.88 -2.32
CA ARG A 221 12.53 -18.98 -3.18
C ARG A 221 13.04 -19.74 -4.40
N GLY A 222 12.37 -19.57 -5.55
CA GLY A 222 12.70 -20.25 -6.81
C GLY A 222 11.58 -21.17 -7.28
N ARG A 223 11.89 -22.10 -8.20
CA ARG A 223 10.94 -23.16 -8.60
C ARG A 223 10.84 -24.17 -7.45
N ALA A 224 9.68 -24.20 -6.78
CA ALA A 224 9.38 -25.24 -5.80
C ALA A 224 9.40 -26.62 -6.49
N ARG A 225 10.01 -27.62 -5.84
CA ARG A 225 9.87 -29.02 -6.24
C ARG A 225 8.52 -29.55 -5.76
N VAL A 226 7.88 -30.37 -6.58
CA VAL A 226 6.58 -30.99 -6.33
C VAL A 226 6.71 -32.47 -6.75
N PRO A 227 6.60 -33.44 -5.82
CA PRO A 227 6.52 -33.27 -4.36
C PRO A 227 7.75 -32.56 -3.76
N ALA A 228 7.59 -32.05 -2.54
CA ALA A 228 8.67 -31.46 -1.76
C ALA A 228 9.60 -32.58 -1.23
N PRO A 229 10.94 -32.35 -1.16
CA PRO A 229 11.85 -33.33 -0.58
C PRO A 229 11.50 -33.64 0.88
N ALA A 230 11.59 -34.91 1.30
CA ALA A 230 11.12 -35.37 2.60
C ALA A 230 11.76 -34.64 3.81
N ASP A 231 13.03 -34.23 3.66
CA ASP A 231 13.82 -33.51 4.66
C ASP A 231 13.67 -31.98 4.58
N SER A 232 12.88 -31.47 3.62
CA SER A 232 12.65 -30.04 3.48
C SER A 232 11.66 -29.53 4.54
N PRO A 233 11.78 -28.26 5.00
CA PRO A 233 10.81 -27.68 5.93
C PRO A 233 9.37 -27.80 5.42
N GLN A 234 9.16 -27.63 4.11
CA GLN A 234 7.83 -27.72 3.50
C GLN A 234 7.22 -29.13 3.59
N ALA A 235 8.03 -30.20 3.65
CA ALA A 235 7.50 -31.53 3.90
C ALA A 235 6.97 -31.69 5.34
N GLU A 236 7.51 -30.96 6.32
CA GLU A 236 6.94 -30.90 7.67
C GLU A 236 5.62 -30.12 7.69
N GLU A 237 5.56 -28.99 6.97
CA GLU A 237 4.36 -28.19 6.77
C GLU A 237 3.21 -29.03 6.16
N TYR A 238 3.54 -29.95 5.24
CA TYR A 238 2.57 -30.93 4.70
C TYR A 238 2.31 -32.12 5.65
N ARG A 239 3.27 -32.57 6.48
CA ARG A 239 3.01 -33.58 7.53
C ARG A 239 2.05 -33.05 8.60
N GLN A 240 2.02 -31.75 8.87
CA GLN A 240 0.97 -31.11 9.67
C GLN A 240 -0.41 -31.22 8.96
N LEU A 241 -0.49 -30.85 7.69
CA LEU A 241 -1.72 -30.97 6.89
C LEU A 241 -2.28 -32.40 6.91
N ARG A 242 -1.41 -33.40 6.78
CA ARG A 242 -1.76 -34.83 6.84
C ARG A 242 -2.49 -35.17 8.13
N THR A 243 -1.95 -34.78 9.28
CA THR A 243 -2.52 -35.08 10.60
C THR A 243 -3.90 -34.45 10.75
N SER A 244 -4.05 -33.17 10.35
CA SER A 244 -5.34 -32.47 10.34
C SER A 244 -6.38 -33.13 9.42
N VAL A 245 -5.98 -33.56 8.21
CA VAL A 245 -6.86 -34.25 7.26
C VAL A 245 -7.22 -35.67 7.72
N ALA A 246 -6.29 -36.40 8.36
CA ALA A 246 -6.55 -37.73 8.90
C ALA A 246 -7.56 -37.68 10.07
N ALA A 247 -7.45 -36.70 10.97
CA ALA A 247 -8.41 -36.49 12.06
C ALA A 247 -9.82 -36.21 11.53
N LEU A 248 -9.96 -35.38 10.50
CA LEU A 248 -11.24 -35.12 9.81
C LEU A 248 -11.84 -36.35 9.14
N ALA A 249 -11.02 -37.33 8.74
CA ALA A 249 -11.44 -38.52 8.00
C ALA A 249 -11.85 -39.71 8.89
N ALA A 250 -11.79 -39.57 10.23
CA ALA A 250 -12.19 -40.61 11.17
C ALA A 250 -13.69 -41.01 11.09
N GLY A 251 -14.52 -40.20 10.44
CA GLY A 251 -15.97 -40.41 10.30
C GLY A 251 -16.41 -41.41 9.23
N GLY A 252 -15.51 -42.05 8.47
CA GLY A 252 -15.87 -43.16 7.58
C GLY A 252 -15.08 -43.24 6.28
N ARG A 253 -15.47 -42.45 5.26
CA ARG A 253 -14.80 -42.46 3.95
C ARG A 253 -13.80 -41.31 3.82
N ARG A 254 -12.72 -41.56 3.07
CA ARG A 254 -11.46 -40.80 3.10
C ARG A 254 -11.18 -40.08 1.76
N LEU A 255 -12.24 -39.51 1.19
CA LEU A 255 -12.25 -38.82 -0.12
C LEU A 255 -12.34 -37.30 0.08
N VAL A 256 -11.30 -36.57 -0.37
CA VAL A 256 -11.14 -35.13 -0.15
C VAL A 256 -10.79 -34.42 -1.46
N ALA A 257 -11.51 -33.34 -1.78
CA ALA A 257 -11.18 -32.45 -2.88
C ALA A 257 -10.32 -31.26 -2.41
N VAL A 258 -9.34 -30.87 -3.20
CA VAL A 258 -8.48 -29.70 -2.98
C VAL A 258 -8.81 -28.67 -4.06
N THR A 259 -9.17 -27.45 -3.66
CA THR A 259 -9.47 -26.34 -4.59
C THR A 259 -8.89 -25.02 -4.08
N SER A 260 -9.08 -23.94 -4.84
CA SER A 260 -8.75 -22.56 -4.45
C SER A 260 -9.85 -21.59 -4.93
N ALA A 261 -9.80 -20.32 -4.53
CA ALA A 261 -10.76 -19.34 -5.05
C ALA A 261 -10.43 -18.96 -6.50
N VAL A 262 -9.16 -18.67 -6.77
CA VAL A 262 -8.65 -18.18 -8.06
C VAL A 262 -7.47 -19.02 -8.59
N PRO A 263 -7.15 -18.96 -9.90
CA PRO A 263 -6.03 -19.71 -10.47
C PRO A 263 -4.68 -19.37 -9.86
N GLY A 264 -3.87 -20.40 -9.65
CA GLY A 264 -2.46 -20.24 -9.28
C GLY A 264 -2.18 -20.11 -7.78
N GLU A 265 -3.17 -20.27 -6.89
CA GLU A 265 -2.94 -20.29 -5.43
C GLU A 265 -2.11 -21.48 -4.93
N GLY A 266 -2.01 -22.55 -5.74
CA GLY A 266 -1.11 -23.69 -5.52
C GLY A 266 -1.79 -25.01 -5.23
N THR A 267 -3.07 -25.14 -5.58
CA THR A 267 -3.95 -26.31 -5.46
C THR A 267 -3.25 -27.63 -5.79
N THR A 268 -2.80 -27.81 -7.03
CA THR A 268 -2.13 -29.04 -7.50
C THR A 268 -0.89 -29.39 -6.68
N ALA A 269 -0.08 -28.39 -6.32
CA ALA A 269 1.10 -28.62 -5.48
C ALA A 269 0.72 -29.04 -4.05
N THR A 270 -0.39 -28.53 -3.52
CA THR A 270 -0.94 -28.95 -2.22
C THR A 270 -1.50 -30.36 -2.29
N ALA A 271 -2.24 -30.70 -3.35
CA ALA A 271 -2.82 -32.02 -3.57
C ALA A 271 -1.74 -33.10 -3.75
N VAL A 272 -0.72 -32.87 -4.60
CA VAL A 272 0.42 -33.78 -4.77
C VAL A 272 1.16 -34.00 -3.46
N ASN A 273 1.47 -32.93 -2.71
CA ASN A 273 2.21 -33.08 -1.46
C ASN A 273 1.39 -33.78 -0.38
N LEU A 274 0.10 -33.47 -0.23
CA LEU A 274 -0.81 -34.16 0.69
C LEU A 274 -0.86 -35.66 0.37
N ALA A 275 -1.04 -36.03 -0.91
CA ALA A 275 -1.04 -37.42 -1.33
C ALA A 275 0.31 -38.12 -1.06
N ALA A 276 1.43 -37.42 -1.27
CA ALA A 276 2.77 -37.94 -1.00
C ALA A 276 3.05 -38.18 0.49
N VAL A 277 2.63 -37.29 1.40
CA VAL A 277 2.86 -37.47 2.85
C VAL A 277 1.92 -38.49 3.49
N LEU A 278 0.73 -38.71 2.91
CA LEU A 278 -0.17 -39.83 3.24
C LEU A 278 0.45 -41.16 2.77
N ALA A 279 0.88 -41.26 1.50
CA ALA A 279 1.50 -42.49 1.00
C ALA A 279 2.79 -42.85 1.75
N ALA A 280 3.62 -41.86 2.09
CA ALA A 280 4.80 -42.03 2.92
C ALA A 280 4.50 -42.35 4.39
N ALA A 281 3.23 -42.32 4.83
CA ALA A 281 2.78 -42.84 6.12
C ALA A 281 2.48 -44.35 6.09
N GLY A 282 2.34 -44.94 4.88
CA GLY A 282 1.91 -46.32 4.66
C GLY A 282 0.47 -46.46 4.16
N ASP A 283 -0.28 -45.36 4.03
CA ASP A 283 -1.63 -45.38 3.44
C ASP A 283 -1.57 -45.72 1.94
N ARG A 284 -2.52 -46.51 1.43
CA ARG A 284 -2.73 -46.63 -0.03
C ARG A 284 -3.42 -45.36 -0.52
N VAL A 285 -2.75 -44.54 -1.31
CA VAL A 285 -3.31 -43.25 -1.77
C VAL A 285 -3.50 -43.22 -3.28
N CYS A 286 -4.65 -42.75 -3.74
CA CYS A 286 -4.87 -42.35 -5.13
C CYS A 286 -4.99 -40.82 -5.24
N LEU A 287 -4.17 -40.22 -6.12
CA LEU A 287 -4.25 -38.82 -6.51
C LEU A 287 -4.92 -38.70 -7.88
N VAL A 288 -6.04 -37.99 -7.96
CA VAL A 288 -6.87 -37.88 -9.17
C VAL A 288 -6.92 -36.44 -9.68
N GLU A 289 -6.71 -36.26 -10.98
CA GLU A 289 -6.75 -34.95 -11.65
C GLU A 289 -8.16 -34.59 -12.13
N ALA A 290 -8.97 -34.01 -11.25
CA ALA A 290 -10.30 -33.48 -11.61
C ALA A 290 -10.24 -32.16 -12.41
N ASN A 291 -9.06 -31.51 -12.50
CA ASN A 291 -8.83 -30.29 -13.29
C ASN A 291 -8.64 -30.59 -14.79
N LEU A 292 -9.68 -31.12 -15.43
CA LEU A 292 -9.72 -31.47 -16.86
C LEU A 292 -9.56 -30.25 -17.82
N ARG A 293 -9.48 -29.02 -17.31
CA ARG A 293 -9.35 -27.78 -18.09
C ARG A 293 -7.92 -27.29 -18.24
N ARG A 294 -7.11 -27.48 -17.19
CA ARG A 294 -5.70 -27.08 -17.13
C ARG A 294 -4.91 -28.13 -16.34
N PRO A 295 -4.83 -29.38 -16.83
CA PRO A 295 -4.07 -30.43 -16.17
C PRO A 295 -2.59 -30.07 -16.05
N ARG A 296 -1.96 -30.66 -15.04
CA ARG A 296 -0.61 -30.42 -14.55
C ARG A 296 0.07 -31.64 -13.92
N LEU A 297 -0.66 -32.68 -13.49
CA LEU A 297 -0.05 -33.83 -12.81
C LEU A 297 0.93 -34.57 -13.71
N ALA A 298 0.57 -34.82 -14.97
CA ALA A 298 1.46 -35.47 -15.93
C ALA A 298 2.79 -34.70 -16.12
N ASP A 299 2.70 -33.39 -16.38
CA ASP A 299 3.86 -32.48 -16.48
C ASP A 299 4.71 -32.43 -15.19
N GLN A 300 4.07 -32.39 -14.02
CA GLN A 300 4.75 -32.19 -12.74
C GLN A 300 5.42 -33.46 -12.21
N LEU A 301 4.83 -34.63 -12.46
CA LEU A 301 5.30 -35.92 -11.98
C LEU A 301 6.09 -36.70 -13.05
N GLY A 302 6.16 -36.20 -14.28
CA GLY A 302 6.89 -36.83 -15.39
C GLY A 302 6.18 -38.05 -16.00
N LEU A 303 4.85 -38.13 -15.86
CA LEU A 303 4.05 -39.28 -16.30
C LEU A 303 3.75 -39.18 -17.81
N GLY A 304 4.14 -40.20 -18.57
CA GLY A 304 3.94 -40.27 -20.02
C GLY A 304 2.56 -40.75 -20.49
N GLN A 305 1.59 -40.93 -19.58
CA GLN A 305 0.25 -41.42 -19.94
C GLN A 305 -0.53 -40.42 -20.78
N ARG A 306 -1.26 -40.94 -21.79
CA ARG A 306 -2.17 -40.17 -22.64
C ARG A 306 -3.63 -40.31 -22.23
N ASP A 307 -3.98 -41.45 -21.65
CA ASP A 307 -5.29 -41.79 -21.12
C ASP A 307 -5.32 -41.63 -19.60
N GLY A 308 -6.53 -41.50 -19.05
CA GLY A 308 -6.77 -41.11 -17.66
C GLY A 308 -8.25 -40.91 -17.39
N LEU A 309 -8.58 -40.00 -16.47
CA LEU A 309 -9.94 -39.75 -15.98
C LEU A 309 -10.97 -39.56 -17.12
N THR A 310 -10.69 -38.72 -18.12
CA THR A 310 -11.57 -38.53 -19.29
C THR A 310 -11.81 -39.84 -20.06
N SER A 311 -10.80 -40.69 -20.20
CA SER A 311 -10.89 -41.95 -20.96
C SER A 311 -11.70 -43.02 -20.22
N VAL A 312 -11.58 -43.08 -18.88
CA VAL A 312 -12.40 -43.96 -18.04
C VAL A 312 -13.85 -43.49 -18.00
N LEU A 313 -14.10 -42.19 -17.81
CA LEU A 313 -15.45 -41.61 -17.77
C LEU A 313 -16.16 -41.66 -19.13
N THR A 314 -15.42 -41.70 -20.24
CA THR A 314 -15.99 -41.93 -21.59
C THR A 314 -16.04 -43.42 -21.98
N GLY A 315 -15.64 -44.34 -21.09
CA GLY A 315 -15.75 -45.79 -21.31
C GLY A 315 -14.80 -46.35 -22.37
N ARG A 316 -13.74 -45.63 -22.73
CA ARG A 316 -12.77 -46.04 -23.77
C ARG A 316 -11.72 -47.03 -23.27
N VAL A 317 -11.36 -46.91 -21.99
CA VAL A 317 -10.28 -47.65 -21.32
C VAL A 317 -10.76 -48.00 -19.91
N PRO A 318 -10.50 -49.21 -19.37
CA PRO A 318 -10.81 -49.55 -17.98
C PRO A 318 -9.93 -48.75 -17.01
N LEU A 319 -10.31 -48.77 -15.72
CA LEU A 319 -9.59 -48.03 -14.68
C LEU A 319 -8.15 -48.54 -14.48
N ASP A 320 -7.99 -49.87 -14.46
CA ASP A 320 -6.73 -50.53 -14.12
C ASP A 320 -5.59 -50.23 -15.12
N ASP A 321 -5.92 -49.98 -16.39
CA ASP A 321 -4.96 -49.65 -17.45
C ASP A 321 -4.45 -48.20 -17.38
N VAL A 322 -5.14 -47.31 -16.64
CA VAL A 322 -4.82 -45.86 -16.57
C VAL A 322 -4.34 -45.37 -15.21
N ILE A 323 -4.37 -46.19 -14.16
CA ILE A 323 -3.75 -45.81 -12.88
C ILE A 323 -2.22 -45.97 -13.02
N ALA A 324 -1.49 -44.86 -12.96
CA ALA A 324 -0.04 -44.85 -12.92
C ALA A 324 0.45 -45.25 -11.52
N ALA A 325 0.61 -46.55 -11.29
CA ALA A 325 1.15 -47.08 -10.04
C ALA A 325 2.60 -46.57 -9.82
N GLN A 326 2.87 -45.90 -8.69
CA GLN A 326 4.18 -45.28 -8.44
C GLN A 326 5.11 -46.14 -7.57
N GLY A 327 4.57 -47.10 -6.84
CA GLY A 327 5.32 -48.03 -5.99
C GLY A 327 5.26 -47.67 -4.49
N PRO A 328 5.90 -48.48 -3.62
CA PRO A 328 5.73 -48.39 -2.17
C PRO A 328 6.11 -47.00 -1.60
N GLY A 329 5.23 -46.43 -0.78
CA GLY A 329 5.43 -45.12 -0.16
C GLY A 329 5.14 -43.92 -1.07
N LEU A 330 4.65 -44.14 -2.30
CA LEU A 330 4.24 -43.11 -3.25
C LEU A 330 2.73 -43.25 -3.58
N PRO A 331 2.03 -42.14 -3.89
CA PRO A 331 0.62 -42.20 -4.27
C PRO A 331 0.48 -42.68 -5.72
N ASP A 332 -0.47 -43.55 -5.98
CA ASP A 332 -0.86 -43.91 -7.34
C ASP A 332 -1.61 -42.75 -8.00
N VAL A 333 -1.42 -42.53 -9.31
CA VAL A 333 -1.91 -41.32 -9.97
C VAL A 333 -2.87 -41.63 -11.11
N LEU A 334 -4.04 -40.99 -11.08
CA LEU A 334 -4.99 -40.95 -12.20
C LEU A 334 -4.96 -39.53 -12.81
N THR A 335 -4.22 -39.39 -13.92
CA THR A 335 -4.12 -38.11 -14.67
C THR A 335 -5.46 -37.76 -15.34
N SER A 336 -5.59 -36.54 -15.91
CA SER A 336 -6.82 -36.13 -16.60
C SER A 336 -7.15 -37.01 -17.81
N GLY A 337 -6.15 -37.64 -18.43
CA GLY A 337 -6.25 -38.11 -19.80
C GLY A 337 -6.50 -36.94 -20.78
N PRO A 338 -7.14 -37.19 -21.94
CA PRO A 338 -7.35 -36.16 -22.96
C PRO A 338 -8.24 -35.01 -22.49
N LEU A 339 -7.98 -33.81 -23.03
CA LEU A 339 -8.85 -32.65 -22.83
C LEU A 339 -10.24 -32.89 -23.45
N THR A 340 -11.29 -32.46 -22.76
CA THR A 340 -12.68 -32.54 -23.20
C THR A 340 -13.29 -31.15 -23.35
N ALA A 341 -14.20 -30.98 -24.32
CA ALA A 341 -14.97 -29.75 -24.49
C ALA A 341 -16.02 -29.56 -23.36
N HIS A 342 -16.42 -30.64 -22.67
CA HIS A 342 -17.48 -30.64 -21.66
C HIS A 342 -17.03 -31.16 -20.27
N PRO A 343 -16.06 -30.52 -19.58
CA PRO A 343 -15.55 -30.98 -18.29
C PRO A 343 -16.62 -31.16 -17.20
N SER A 344 -17.47 -30.16 -17.00
CA SER A 344 -18.46 -30.14 -15.90
C SER A 344 -19.50 -31.23 -16.05
N GLU A 345 -19.93 -31.50 -17.28
CA GLU A 345 -20.93 -32.52 -17.62
C GLU A 345 -20.36 -33.92 -17.37
N LEU A 346 -19.12 -34.16 -17.81
CA LEU A 346 -18.44 -35.44 -17.61
C LEU A 346 -18.23 -35.75 -16.11
N LEU A 347 -17.82 -34.74 -15.33
CA LEU A 347 -17.67 -34.83 -13.88
C LEU A 347 -19.00 -34.95 -13.11
N ALA A 348 -20.14 -34.57 -13.71
CA ALA A 348 -21.46 -34.69 -13.09
C ALA A 348 -22.11 -36.08 -13.25
N THR A 349 -21.57 -36.93 -14.14
CA THR A 349 -22.13 -38.24 -14.51
C THR A 349 -22.32 -39.20 -13.31
N GLY A 350 -23.18 -40.22 -13.49
CA GLY A 350 -23.25 -41.36 -12.56
C GLY A 350 -21.91 -42.09 -12.49
N ARG A 351 -21.27 -42.29 -13.65
CA ARG A 351 -19.97 -42.94 -13.81
C ARG A 351 -18.83 -42.29 -13.03
N MET A 352 -18.88 -40.97 -12.78
CA MET A 352 -17.92 -40.31 -11.88
C MET A 352 -18.13 -40.70 -10.41
N ARG A 353 -19.38 -40.90 -9.97
CA ARG A 353 -19.69 -41.38 -8.61
C ARG A 353 -19.31 -42.85 -8.47
N GLU A 354 -19.68 -43.69 -9.43
CA GLU A 354 -19.28 -45.10 -9.50
C GLU A 354 -17.75 -45.27 -9.40
N LEU A 355 -16.99 -44.46 -10.16
CA LEU A 355 -15.53 -44.44 -10.13
C LEU A 355 -14.96 -43.97 -8.77
N LEU A 356 -15.53 -42.93 -8.16
CA LEU A 356 -15.10 -42.47 -6.84
C LEU A 356 -15.43 -43.49 -5.74
N ASP A 357 -16.60 -44.13 -5.81
CA ASP A 357 -17.00 -45.21 -4.90
C ASP A 357 -16.05 -46.41 -5.03
N GLU A 358 -15.69 -46.82 -6.24
CA GLU A 358 -14.68 -47.85 -6.53
C GLU A 358 -13.29 -47.48 -5.99
N LEU A 359 -12.80 -46.27 -6.24
CA LEU A 359 -11.52 -45.78 -5.72
C LEU A 359 -11.51 -45.78 -4.18
N THR A 360 -12.61 -45.41 -3.52
CA THR A 360 -12.69 -45.47 -2.04
C THR A 360 -12.83 -46.87 -1.44
N GLN A 361 -12.97 -47.92 -2.27
CA GLN A 361 -12.84 -49.32 -1.83
C GLN A 361 -11.42 -49.85 -2.03
N ARG A 362 -10.74 -49.40 -3.09
CA ARG A 362 -9.36 -49.80 -3.45
C ARG A 362 -8.30 -49.10 -2.60
N TYR A 363 -8.50 -47.83 -2.26
CA TYR A 363 -7.51 -46.96 -1.61
C TYR A 363 -7.92 -46.54 -0.21
N ASP A 364 -6.93 -46.37 0.66
CA ASP A 364 -7.12 -45.78 1.98
C ASP A 364 -7.45 -44.30 1.87
N HIS A 365 -6.79 -43.53 1.00
CA HIS A 365 -7.13 -42.12 0.78
C HIS A 365 -7.26 -41.79 -0.70
N VAL A 366 -8.23 -40.93 -1.03
CA VAL A 366 -8.43 -40.43 -2.41
C VAL A 366 -8.41 -38.89 -2.37
N VAL A 367 -7.45 -38.29 -3.08
CA VAL A 367 -7.21 -36.84 -3.12
C VAL A 367 -7.50 -36.34 -4.54
N LEU A 368 -8.41 -35.37 -4.68
CA LEU A 368 -8.78 -34.81 -5.99
C LEU A 368 -8.17 -33.40 -6.16
N ASP A 369 -7.37 -33.18 -7.21
CA ASP A 369 -6.97 -31.81 -7.60
C ASP A 369 -8.07 -31.18 -8.48
N CYS A 370 -8.80 -30.22 -7.91
CA CYS A 370 -9.91 -29.55 -8.58
C CYS A 370 -9.47 -28.17 -9.14
N PRO A 371 -10.10 -27.68 -10.23
CA PRO A 371 -9.89 -26.32 -10.67
C PRO A 371 -10.42 -25.32 -9.61
N PRO A 372 -10.04 -24.03 -9.67
CA PRO A 372 -10.54 -23.02 -8.73
C PRO A 372 -12.04 -22.77 -8.86
N VAL A 373 -12.68 -22.38 -7.76
CA VAL A 373 -14.15 -22.26 -7.62
C VAL A 373 -14.76 -21.08 -8.39
N LEU A 374 -14.09 -19.92 -8.42
CA LEU A 374 -14.69 -18.72 -9.03
C LEU A 374 -14.75 -18.73 -10.57
N PRO A 375 -13.75 -19.28 -11.29
CA PRO A 375 -13.84 -19.36 -12.76
C PRO A 375 -14.82 -20.42 -13.27
N VAL A 376 -15.00 -21.54 -12.55
CA VAL A 376 -15.74 -22.73 -13.03
C VAL A 376 -16.37 -23.52 -11.87
N THR A 377 -17.54 -24.11 -12.12
CA THR A 377 -18.32 -24.86 -11.11
C THR A 377 -17.85 -26.29 -10.85
N ASP A 378 -16.85 -26.79 -11.60
CA ASP A 378 -16.40 -28.19 -11.55
C ASP A 378 -16.03 -28.65 -10.12
N ALA A 379 -15.38 -27.78 -9.34
CA ALA A 379 -15.02 -28.07 -7.94
C ALA A 379 -16.24 -28.18 -7.01
N VAL A 380 -17.36 -27.53 -7.34
CA VAL A 380 -18.63 -27.68 -6.63
C VAL A 380 -19.28 -29.02 -6.98
N VAL A 381 -19.30 -29.38 -8.28
CA VAL A 381 -19.84 -30.66 -8.76
C VAL A 381 -19.13 -31.84 -8.11
N VAL A 382 -17.79 -31.83 -8.13
CA VAL A 382 -16.94 -32.87 -7.54
C VAL A 382 -16.96 -32.81 -6.00
N GLY A 383 -16.96 -31.61 -5.41
CA GLY A 383 -17.02 -31.43 -3.96
C GLY A 383 -18.26 -32.03 -3.30
N ARG A 384 -19.40 -32.06 -4.00
CA ARG A 384 -20.64 -32.74 -3.54
C ARG A 384 -20.54 -34.27 -3.49
N MET A 385 -19.49 -34.86 -4.08
CA MET A 385 -19.19 -36.29 -4.03
C MET A 385 -18.15 -36.63 -2.94
N CYS A 386 -17.57 -35.61 -2.31
CA CYS A 386 -16.52 -35.72 -1.29
C CYS A 386 -17.08 -35.47 0.12
N HIS A 387 -16.26 -35.72 1.14
CA HIS A 387 -16.56 -35.37 2.54
C HIS A 387 -16.52 -33.86 2.76
N GLY A 388 -15.83 -33.18 1.84
CA GLY A 388 -15.76 -31.75 1.72
C GLY A 388 -14.50 -31.35 0.96
N VAL A 389 -14.20 -30.07 1.09
CA VAL A 389 -13.14 -29.38 0.34
C VAL A 389 -12.10 -28.80 1.29
N VAL A 390 -10.83 -29.04 0.97
CA VAL A 390 -9.70 -28.27 1.51
C VAL A 390 -9.48 -27.05 0.60
N LEU A 391 -9.67 -25.86 1.14
CA LEU A 391 -9.58 -24.60 0.39
C LEU A 391 -8.17 -24.00 0.55
N VAL A 392 -7.39 -24.02 -0.53
CA VAL A 392 -6.05 -23.42 -0.58
C VAL A 392 -6.17 -21.91 -0.80
N VAL A 393 -5.66 -21.14 0.16
CA VAL A 393 -5.66 -19.68 0.19
C VAL A 393 -4.23 -19.18 -0.02
N GLY A 394 -3.96 -18.62 -1.20
CA GLY A 394 -2.64 -18.13 -1.59
C GLY A 394 -2.34 -16.76 -0.98
N ALA A 395 -1.56 -16.71 0.10
CA ALA A 395 -1.14 -15.49 0.76
C ALA A 395 -0.45 -14.53 -0.23
N GLY A 396 -0.86 -13.26 -0.22
CA GLY A 396 -0.42 -12.25 -1.18
C GLY A 396 -0.84 -12.49 -2.64
N THR A 397 -1.59 -13.56 -2.94
CA THR A 397 -2.16 -13.86 -4.25
C THR A 397 -3.60 -13.37 -4.31
N VAL A 398 -4.48 -13.97 -3.49
CA VAL A 398 -5.94 -13.80 -3.50
C VAL A 398 -6.42 -12.61 -2.65
N ARG A 399 -7.60 -12.08 -2.99
CA ARG A 399 -8.29 -10.98 -2.29
C ARG A 399 -9.34 -11.49 -1.31
N ARG A 400 -9.62 -10.70 -0.26
CA ARG A 400 -10.62 -11.02 0.78
C ARG A 400 -12.01 -11.33 0.22
N HIS A 401 -12.45 -10.61 -0.82
CA HIS A 401 -13.76 -10.85 -1.45
C HIS A 401 -13.77 -12.11 -2.33
N GLU A 402 -12.63 -12.49 -2.92
CA GLU A 402 -12.51 -13.71 -3.73
C GLU A 402 -12.60 -14.95 -2.82
N VAL A 403 -11.90 -14.96 -1.68
CA VAL A 403 -12.01 -16.04 -0.68
C VAL A 403 -13.45 -16.16 -0.15
N ARG A 404 -14.09 -15.03 0.21
CA ARG A 404 -15.48 -15.03 0.66
C ARG A 404 -16.43 -15.55 -0.42
N ALA A 405 -16.30 -15.08 -1.66
CA ALA A 405 -17.14 -15.53 -2.77
C ALA A 405 -16.98 -17.04 -3.01
N ALA A 406 -15.76 -17.57 -2.98
CA ALA A 406 -15.52 -19.01 -3.14
C ALA A 406 -16.17 -19.83 -2.01
N ALA A 407 -16.06 -19.37 -0.75
CA ALA A 407 -16.75 -19.98 0.37
C ALA A 407 -18.29 -19.94 0.22
N THR A 408 -18.85 -18.80 -0.20
CA THR A 408 -20.29 -18.66 -0.50
C THR A 408 -20.73 -19.58 -1.62
N THR A 409 -19.94 -19.72 -2.71
CA THR A 409 -20.25 -20.62 -3.83
C THR A 409 -20.20 -22.10 -3.42
N LEU A 410 -19.22 -22.51 -2.61
CA LEU A 410 -19.16 -23.87 -2.07
C LEU A 410 -20.36 -24.16 -1.15
N ALA A 411 -20.66 -23.25 -0.21
CA ALA A 411 -21.80 -23.38 0.71
C ALA A 411 -23.15 -23.42 -0.03
N ALA A 412 -23.36 -22.55 -1.03
CA ALA A 412 -24.57 -22.55 -1.87
C ALA A 412 -24.69 -23.83 -2.73
N GLY A 413 -23.56 -24.46 -3.07
CA GLY A 413 -23.51 -25.77 -3.70
C GLY A 413 -23.73 -26.96 -2.75
N GLY A 414 -23.87 -26.73 -1.45
CA GLY A 414 -23.95 -27.79 -0.43
C GLY A 414 -22.62 -28.51 -0.18
N VAL A 415 -21.48 -27.87 -0.47
CA VAL A 415 -20.14 -28.43 -0.29
C VAL A 415 -19.50 -27.87 0.98
N PRO A 416 -19.25 -28.70 2.02
CA PRO A 416 -18.60 -28.23 3.23
C PRO A 416 -17.10 -27.96 2.98
N VAL A 417 -16.59 -26.84 3.50
CA VAL A 417 -15.15 -26.60 3.58
C VAL A 417 -14.65 -27.23 4.88
N VAL A 418 -13.91 -28.33 4.79
CA VAL A 418 -13.39 -29.05 5.97
C VAL A 418 -12.18 -28.34 6.59
N GLY A 419 -11.54 -27.44 5.85
CA GLY A 419 -10.54 -26.53 6.38
C GLY A 419 -9.75 -25.78 5.31
N LEU A 420 -8.84 -24.92 5.78
CA LEU A 420 -8.04 -24.01 4.97
C LEU A 420 -6.57 -24.45 4.91
N VAL A 421 -5.91 -24.19 3.78
CA VAL A 421 -4.45 -24.25 3.67
C VAL A 421 -3.91 -22.88 3.26
N ALA A 422 -3.19 -22.21 4.16
CA ALA A 422 -2.60 -20.90 3.89
C ALA A 422 -1.27 -21.06 3.14
N ASN A 423 -1.29 -21.06 1.81
CA ASN A 423 -0.11 -21.27 0.98
C ASN A 423 0.68 -19.97 0.73
N ARG A 424 1.99 -20.09 0.48
CA ARG A 424 2.95 -18.99 0.25
C ARG A 424 3.05 -17.99 1.40
N VAL A 425 2.88 -18.45 2.63
CA VAL A 425 3.08 -17.62 3.82
C VAL A 425 4.54 -17.11 3.86
N PRO A 426 4.77 -15.80 4.04
CA PRO A 426 6.12 -15.27 4.21
C PRO A 426 6.79 -15.90 5.44
N ARG A 427 8.06 -16.32 5.35
CA ARG A 427 8.77 -16.95 6.48
C ARG A 427 8.84 -16.09 7.76
N THR A 428 8.67 -14.77 7.64
CA THR A 428 8.58 -13.83 8.78
C THR A 428 7.19 -13.77 9.43
N ALA A 429 6.14 -14.19 8.72
CA ALA A 429 4.78 -14.34 9.24
C ALA A 429 4.50 -15.76 9.77
N TRP A 430 5.28 -16.76 9.33
CA TRP A 430 5.10 -18.18 9.62
C TRP A 430 4.77 -18.50 11.09
N SER A 431 5.49 -17.93 12.05
CA SER A 431 5.27 -18.20 13.48
C SER A 431 3.81 -18.01 13.89
N ARG A 432 3.16 -16.94 13.40
CA ARG A 432 1.76 -16.63 13.73
C ARG A 432 0.77 -17.67 13.22
N TYR A 433 1.09 -18.27 12.07
CA TYR A 433 0.33 -19.38 11.52
C TYR A 433 0.59 -20.68 12.31
N GLY A 434 1.80 -20.88 12.84
CA GLY A 434 2.10 -21.98 13.75
C GLY A 434 1.36 -21.89 15.08
N ASP A 435 1.19 -20.68 15.62
CA ASP A 435 0.54 -20.42 16.92
C ASP A 435 -0.98 -20.75 16.94
N ALA A 436 -1.62 -20.89 15.78
CA ALA A 436 -3.06 -21.10 15.64
C ALA A 436 -3.45 -22.42 14.94
N LEU A 437 -2.48 -23.24 14.52
CA LEU A 437 -2.75 -24.63 14.12
C LEU A 437 -3.24 -25.44 15.33
N PRO A 438 -4.13 -26.44 15.12
CA PRO A 438 -4.48 -27.38 16.18
C PRO A 438 -3.20 -28.08 16.68
N ALA A 439 -3.00 -28.06 18.01
CA ALA A 439 -1.86 -28.73 18.61
C ALA A 439 -1.87 -30.23 18.25
N PRO A 440 -0.73 -30.83 17.87
CA PRO A 440 -0.68 -32.25 17.58
C PRO A 440 -1.04 -33.03 18.85
N GLU A 441 -2.05 -33.91 18.77
CA GLU A 441 -2.41 -34.78 19.88
C GLU A 441 -1.21 -35.66 20.23
N THR A 442 -0.64 -35.44 21.43
CA THR A 442 0.40 -36.30 21.97
C THR A 442 -0.15 -37.72 22.06
N PRO A 443 0.49 -38.74 21.46
CA PRO A 443 -0.02 -40.11 21.52
C PRO A 443 -0.20 -40.55 22.96
N VAL A 444 -1.45 -40.69 23.39
CA VAL A 444 -1.78 -41.22 24.71
C VAL A 444 -1.33 -42.68 24.72
N ALA A 445 -0.22 -42.95 25.40
CA ALA A 445 0.29 -44.31 25.55
C ALA A 445 -0.85 -45.20 26.09
N PRO A 446 -1.12 -46.36 25.48
CA PRO A 446 -2.26 -47.18 25.85
C PRO A 446 -2.16 -47.54 27.33
N ALA A 447 -3.18 -47.17 28.10
CA ALA A 447 -3.20 -47.39 29.54
C ALA A 447 -3.00 -48.88 29.83
N ALA A 448 -1.91 -49.20 30.54
CA ALA A 448 -1.55 -50.58 30.81
C ALA A 448 -2.70 -51.29 31.53
N ALA A 449 -3.18 -52.39 30.95
CA ALA A 449 -4.25 -53.18 31.55
C ALA A 449 -3.86 -53.65 32.96
N PRO A 450 -4.77 -53.61 33.95
CA PRO A 450 -4.47 -54.08 35.31
C PRO A 450 -3.94 -55.51 35.28
N GLY A 451 -2.71 -55.71 35.75
CA GLY A 451 -2.03 -56.99 35.66
C GLY A 451 -2.72 -58.09 36.46
N ALA A 452 -2.84 -59.28 35.87
CA ALA A 452 -3.24 -60.47 36.60
C ALA A 452 -2.16 -60.83 37.63
N ALA A 453 -2.58 -61.07 38.87
CA ALA A 453 -1.66 -61.48 39.94
C ALA A 453 -1.30 -62.97 39.79
N THR A 454 0.00 -63.25 39.65
CA THR A 454 0.55 -64.61 39.74
C THR A 454 1.49 -64.68 40.93
N THR A 455 1.12 -65.45 41.93
CA THR A 455 1.91 -65.68 43.15
C THR A 455 3.12 -66.58 42.86
N ALA A 456 4.30 -66.22 43.34
CA ALA A 456 5.45 -67.10 43.46
C ALA A 456 6.26 -66.76 44.72
N GLU A 457 6.55 -67.76 45.54
CA GLU A 457 7.35 -67.61 46.77
C GLU A 457 8.87 -67.64 46.50
N PRO A 458 9.70 -67.15 47.43
CA PRO A 458 11.12 -66.89 47.18
C PRO A 458 12.04 -68.10 47.41
N ALA A 459 13.12 -68.16 46.63
CA ALA A 459 14.32 -68.94 46.93
C ALA A 459 15.54 -68.00 46.92
N GLY A 460 16.27 -67.90 48.03
CA GLY A 460 17.33 -66.90 48.23
C GLY A 460 18.74 -67.34 47.81
N GLY A 461 19.75 -66.51 48.10
CA GLY A 461 21.15 -66.96 48.07
C GLY A 461 22.22 -65.86 47.96
N ALA A 462 23.07 -65.78 48.99
CA ALA A 462 24.46 -65.30 48.96
C ALA A 462 24.76 -63.79 48.70
N ALA A 463 26.02 -63.43 48.95
CA ALA A 463 26.57 -62.06 48.99
C ALA A 463 28.10 -62.08 48.70
N ALA A 464 28.75 -60.91 48.79
CA ALA A 464 30.19 -60.63 48.52
C ALA A 464 30.57 -60.65 47.01
N ASP A 465 31.66 -60.03 46.55
CA ASP A 465 32.78 -59.36 47.26
C ASP A 465 33.42 -58.19 46.44
N ALA A 466 34.42 -57.50 47.02
CA ALA A 466 35.37 -56.54 46.38
C ALA A 466 36.77 -57.20 46.21
N PRO A 467 37.93 -56.55 45.88
CA PRO A 467 38.30 -55.16 45.49
C PRO A 467 38.97 -55.09 44.07
N GLY A 468 39.61 -54.01 43.57
CA GLY A 468 39.72 -52.61 43.99
C GLY A 468 41.16 -52.00 43.94
N GLY A 469 41.58 -51.42 42.80
CA GLY A 469 42.84 -50.67 42.58
C GLY A 469 43.07 -50.39 41.07
N GLN A 470 44.02 -49.58 40.58
CA GLN A 470 44.91 -48.54 41.16
C GLN A 470 45.54 -47.72 39.99
N GLY A 471 45.90 -46.44 40.21
CA GLY A 471 46.76 -45.64 39.31
C GLY A 471 46.08 -44.93 38.12
N GLU A 472 46.62 -43.84 37.55
CA GLU A 472 47.78 -43.01 37.96
C GLU A 472 47.68 -41.58 37.35
N ALA A 473 48.31 -40.56 37.96
CA ALA A 473 48.33 -39.19 37.41
C ALA A 473 49.49 -38.30 37.94
N PRO A 474 50.17 -37.56 37.05
CA PRO A 474 50.85 -36.28 37.34
C PRO A 474 50.07 -35.08 36.73
N ARG A 475 49.96 -33.86 37.28
CA ARG A 475 50.90 -32.97 38.05
C ARG A 475 52.05 -32.44 37.18
N THR A 476 52.42 -31.14 37.14
CA THR A 476 52.00 -29.88 37.81
C THR A 476 52.28 -28.69 36.87
N LEU A 477 51.68 -27.49 36.99
CA LEU A 477 52.08 -26.28 37.76
C LEU A 477 51.13 -25.12 37.36
N GLY A 478 50.94 -24.01 38.08
CA GLY A 478 51.42 -23.60 39.41
C GLY A 478 51.53 -22.07 39.57
N GLY A 479 50.74 -21.45 40.47
CA GLY A 479 50.76 -20.00 40.81
C GLY A 479 49.47 -19.25 40.42
N ALA A 480 48.70 -18.58 41.29
CA ALA A 480 48.97 -17.53 42.31
C ALA A 480 48.91 -16.09 41.72
N ALA A 481 48.22 -15.10 42.31
CA ALA A 481 47.35 -15.06 43.51
C ALA A 481 46.52 -13.72 43.57
N ARG A 482 45.82 -13.51 44.70
CA ARG A 482 45.09 -12.31 45.20
C ARG A 482 43.56 -12.34 45.09
N ALA A 483 42.93 -11.49 45.88
CA ALA A 483 41.55 -11.59 46.38
C ALA A 483 40.84 -10.21 46.37
N ALA A 484 39.67 -10.13 47.03
CA ALA A 484 38.76 -8.98 47.16
C ALA A 484 37.89 -8.67 45.92
N ASP A 485 36.69 -8.10 46.02
CA ASP A 485 35.63 -8.11 47.06
C ASP A 485 34.33 -7.49 46.45
N VAL A 486 33.27 -7.34 47.25
CA VAL A 486 32.09 -6.45 47.06
C VAL A 486 31.01 -6.89 46.04
N ALA A 487 29.95 -7.46 46.61
CA ALA A 487 28.52 -7.21 46.38
C ALA A 487 27.94 -7.04 44.95
N ARG A 488 26.93 -7.87 44.65
CA ARG A 488 25.87 -7.54 43.69
C ARG A 488 24.68 -6.93 44.42
N HIS A 489 24.25 -5.73 44.04
CA HIS A 489 22.91 -5.24 44.36
C HIS A 489 21.93 -5.72 43.28
N VAL A 490 20.73 -6.15 43.70
CA VAL A 490 19.62 -6.50 42.81
C VAL A 490 18.39 -5.78 43.35
N GLU A 491 17.99 -4.70 42.69
CA GLU A 491 16.74 -4.01 43.03
C GLU A 491 15.54 -4.86 42.61
N ARG A 492 14.56 -4.97 43.51
CA ARG A 492 13.25 -5.58 43.24
C ARG A 492 12.22 -4.47 43.08
N THR A 493 11.65 -4.32 41.90
CA THR A 493 10.46 -3.47 41.70
C THR A 493 9.21 -4.21 42.22
N PRO A 494 8.35 -3.58 43.04
CA PRO A 494 7.25 -4.29 43.72
C PRO A 494 5.99 -4.47 42.86
N GLN A 495 5.19 -5.46 43.26
CA GLN A 495 3.86 -5.77 42.73
C GLN A 495 2.78 -5.01 43.54
N PRO A 496 1.76 -4.41 42.90
CA PRO A 496 0.59 -3.85 43.60
C PRO A 496 -0.43 -4.95 43.96
N ALA A 497 -1.18 -4.74 45.04
CA ALA A 497 -2.15 -5.70 45.58
C ALA A 497 -3.59 -5.16 45.58
N ASP A 498 -4.54 -6.11 45.61
CA ASP A 498 -5.95 -6.09 46.01
C ASP A 498 -6.76 -4.77 46.06
N ALA A 499 -7.92 -4.80 45.38
CA ALA A 499 -8.93 -3.74 45.43
C ALA A 499 -10.07 -4.07 46.43
N PRO A 500 -10.61 -3.06 47.15
CA PRO A 500 -11.77 -3.24 48.04
C PRO A 500 -13.12 -3.23 47.28
N PRO A 501 -14.19 -3.78 47.87
CA PRO A 501 -15.53 -3.81 47.25
C PRO A 501 -16.24 -2.45 47.28
N PRO A 502 -17.26 -2.23 46.42
CA PRO A 502 -17.97 -0.96 46.31
C PRO A 502 -18.91 -0.69 47.50
N ARG A 503 -19.29 0.58 47.64
CA ARG A 503 -20.46 1.03 48.41
C ARG A 503 -21.26 1.99 47.53
N ASP A 504 -22.58 1.88 47.60
CA ASP A 504 -23.49 2.91 47.11
C ASP A 504 -23.39 4.17 47.98
N ASP A 505 -23.34 5.33 47.34
CA ASP A 505 -24.07 6.55 47.75
C ASP A 505 -23.84 7.64 46.70
N ALA A 506 -24.92 8.21 46.16
CA ALA A 506 -24.87 9.35 45.26
C ALA A 506 -25.00 10.67 46.05
N PRO A 507 -24.46 11.79 45.52
CA PRO A 507 -25.41 12.81 45.09
C PRO A 507 -25.02 13.60 43.82
N ALA A 508 -26.08 13.97 43.08
CA ALA A 508 -26.27 15.16 42.23
C ALA A 508 -25.06 15.78 41.48
N ALA A 509 -25.11 15.71 40.15
CA ALA A 509 -24.39 16.64 39.27
C ALA A 509 -25.18 17.96 39.09
N PRO A 510 -24.51 19.13 38.98
CA PRO A 510 -25.17 20.40 38.69
C PRO A 510 -25.59 20.53 37.20
N PRO A 511 -26.64 21.30 36.89
CA PRO A 511 -27.16 21.42 35.52
C PRO A 511 -26.31 22.31 34.60
N ALA A 512 -26.38 22.06 33.30
CA ALA A 512 -25.76 22.89 32.27
C ALA A 512 -26.53 24.20 32.03
N ALA A 513 -25.81 25.29 31.76
CA ALA A 513 -26.40 26.59 31.44
C ALA A 513 -26.79 26.69 29.93
N PRO A 514 -27.91 27.34 29.58
CA PRO A 514 -28.35 27.51 28.19
C PRO A 514 -27.64 28.67 27.48
N ALA A 515 -27.61 28.62 26.14
CA ALA A 515 -27.19 29.75 25.32
C ALA A 515 -28.31 30.81 25.22
N PRO A 516 -27.98 32.12 25.16
CA PRO A 516 -28.96 33.17 24.97
C PRO A 516 -29.43 33.25 23.51
N GLY A 517 -30.69 33.63 23.32
CA GLY A 517 -31.23 34.07 22.03
C GLY A 517 -32.04 35.35 22.23
N GLU A 518 -31.98 36.26 21.26
CA GLU A 518 -32.79 37.49 21.26
C GLU A 518 -33.94 37.41 20.25
N SER A 519 -35.12 37.78 20.72
CA SER A 519 -36.26 38.23 19.90
C SER A 519 -36.03 39.70 19.52
N GLY A 520 -36.46 40.23 18.38
CA GLY A 520 -37.37 39.70 17.35
C GLY A 520 -38.35 40.80 16.89
N ARG A 521 -39.03 40.64 15.75
CA ARG A 521 -40.17 41.51 15.35
C ARG A 521 -41.04 40.90 14.26
N ALA A 522 -42.36 41.02 14.43
CA ALA A 522 -43.39 40.83 13.40
C ALA A 522 -43.86 42.23 12.91
N THR A 523 -44.83 42.48 12.03
CA THR A 523 -45.93 41.71 11.35
C THR A 523 -46.35 42.57 10.10
N PRO A 524 -47.52 42.40 9.42
CA PRO A 524 -47.98 41.33 8.52
C PRO A 524 -48.35 41.80 7.08
N GLU A 525 -48.91 40.87 6.29
CA GLU A 525 -49.93 40.92 5.18
C GLU A 525 -50.64 42.24 4.77
N PRO A 526 -51.19 42.37 3.52
CA PRO A 526 -52.25 41.48 2.99
C PRO A 526 -52.17 40.99 1.52
N SER A 527 -53.16 40.15 1.17
CA SER A 527 -53.49 39.54 -0.13
C SER A 527 -54.22 40.46 -1.12
N ASP A 528 -54.46 39.98 -2.36
CA ASP A 528 -55.75 40.12 -3.08
C ASP A 528 -55.84 39.21 -4.35
N ASP A 529 -57.02 39.18 -5.00
CA ASP A 529 -57.62 38.07 -5.76
C ASP A 529 -57.15 37.74 -7.22
N THR A 530 -56.98 36.43 -7.48
CA THR A 530 -57.81 35.50 -8.33
C THR A 530 -58.29 35.93 -9.79
N PRO A 531 -59.05 35.15 -10.62
CA PRO A 531 -58.52 34.72 -11.95
C PRO A 531 -59.44 34.88 -13.21
N LEU A 532 -58.90 34.55 -14.41
CA LEU A 532 -59.65 34.10 -15.62
C LEU A 532 -58.83 33.00 -16.37
N THR A 533 -59.33 31.79 -16.68
CA THR A 533 -60.18 31.34 -17.84
C THR A 533 -59.62 31.71 -19.24
N ALA A 534 -59.18 30.74 -20.08
CA ALA A 534 -59.93 29.80 -20.96
C ALA A 534 -60.41 30.46 -22.30
N ALA A 535 -60.43 29.84 -23.49
CA ALA A 535 -60.00 28.52 -24.03
C ALA A 535 -59.87 28.60 -25.60
N ASP A 536 -59.75 27.45 -26.29
CA ASP A 536 -59.86 27.24 -27.76
C ASP A 536 -58.75 27.83 -28.68
N ALA A 537 -58.43 27.29 -29.87
CA ALA A 537 -58.84 26.04 -30.56
C ALA A 537 -57.73 25.54 -31.54
N GLY A 538 -57.92 24.35 -32.13
CA GLY A 538 -57.27 23.88 -33.38
C GLY A 538 -58.34 23.43 -34.40
N PRO A 539 -58.08 22.57 -35.39
CA PRO A 539 -56.81 21.94 -35.82
C PRO A 539 -56.62 22.02 -37.38
N ASP A 540 -55.99 21.00 -38.00
CA ASP A 540 -56.10 20.58 -39.42
C ASP A 540 -55.46 21.43 -40.55
N LEU A 541 -55.04 20.92 -41.73
CA LEU A 541 -54.69 19.54 -42.17
C LEU A 541 -53.77 19.54 -43.42
N ASP A 542 -53.12 18.39 -43.64
CA ASP A 542 -52.51 17.78 -44.84
C ASP A 542 -52.64 18.44 -46.25
N THR A 543 -51.55 18.39 -47.04
CA THR A 543 -51.57 17.99 -48.48
C THR A 543 -50.17 17.69 -49.03
N ALA A 544 -50.08 16.96 -50.15
CA ALA A 544 -48.83 16.33 -50.63
C ALA A 544 -48.62 16.36 -52.17
N ARG A 545 -47.50 15.74 -52.60
CA ARG A 545 -47.16 15.20 -53.96
C ARG A 545 -46.47 16.11 -55.01
N GLU A 546 -45.52 15.45 -55.71
CA GLU A 546 -45.18 15.50 -57.16
C GLU A 546 -44.86 16.87 -57.84
N GLY A 547 -43.86 17.03 -58.73
CA GLY A 547 -42.72 16.17 -59.09
C GLY A 547 -42.20 16.33 -60.54
N ARG A 548 -40.90 16.04 -60.76
CA ARG A 548 -40.26 15.53 -62.02
C ARG A 548 -39.85 16.52 -63.14
N VAL A 549 -38.71 16.20 -63.82
CA VAL A 549 -38.13 16.77 -65.08
C VAL A 549 -37.62 18.24 -64.93
N GLY A 550 -36.49 18.70 -65.48
CA GLY A 550 -35.42 18.15 -66.35
C GLY A 550 -34.74 19.33 -67.11
N ASP A 551 -33.68 19.27 -67.93
CA ASP A 551 -32.57 18.34 -68.26
C ASP A 551 -31.54 19.17 -69.10
N GLY A 552 -30.31 18.79 -69.48
CA GLY A 552 -29.47 17.60 -69.25
C GLY A 552 -28.56 17.28 -70.46
N HIS A 553 -27.32 17.79 -70.51
CA HIS A 553 -26.31 17.61 -71.61
C HIS A 553 -24.86 17.62 -71.06
N THR A 554 -23.87 16.84 -71.53
CA THR A 554 -23.83 15.70 -72.49
C THR A 554 -22.46 14.96 -72.39
N VAL A 555 -22.45 13.61 -72.55
CA VAL A 555 -21.38 12.79 -73.23
C VAL A 555 -19.99 12.70 -72.54
N ASP A 556 -19.25 11.57 -72.46
CA ASP A 556 -19.41 10.20 -73.00
C ASP A 556 -18.97 9.09 -72.00
N ALA A 557 -19.05 7.81 -72.40
CA ALA A 557 -18.62 6.60 -71.69
C ALA A 557 -17.83 5.66 -72.68
N PRO A 558 -17.78 4.29 -72.62
CA PRO A 558 -18.14 3.31 -71.56
C PRO A 558 -17.22 2.03 -71.40
N ARG A 559 -16.94 1.61 -70.14
CA ARG A 559 -17.00 0.19 -69.63
C ARG A 559 -16.03 -0.91 -70.20
N PRO A 560 -16.11 -2.23 -69.82
CA PRO A 560 -16.70 -2.94 -68.63
C PRO A 560 -15.87 -4.11 -67.99
N VAL A 561 -16.40 -4.74 -66.90
CA VAL A 561 -16.24 -6.17 -66.38
C VAL A 561 -14.86 -6.72 -65.93
N ALA A 562 -14.70 -7.74 -65.05
CA ALA A 562 -15.63 -8.55 -64.20
C ALA A 562 -14.98 -9.22 -62.94
N GLN A 563 -15.87 -9.80 -62.13
CA GLN A 563 -15.85 -10.61 -60.87
C GLN A 563 -14.77 -11.70 -60.57
N VAL A 564 -14.41 -11.82 -59.25
CA VAL A 564 -14.21 -12.96 -58.27
C VAL A 564 -14.17 -14.46 -58.72
N PRO A 565 -13.80 -15.51 -57.90
CA PRO A 565 -13.13 -15.63 -56.57
C PRO A 565 -12.06 -16.79 -56.42
N HIS A 566 -11.62 -17.08 -55.17
CA HIS A 566 -11.12 -18.38 -54.57
C HIS A 566 -9.61 -18.73 -54.31
N SER A 567 -9.27 -18.73 -53.01
CA SER A 567 -8.55 -19.74 -52.17
C SER A 567 -7.04 -20.16 -52.38
N PRO A 568 -6.27 -20.38 -51.27
CA PRO A 568 -4.85 -20.85 -51.25
C PRO A 568 -4.70 -22.36 -50.89
N PRO A 569 -3.51 -23.01 -51.02
CA PRO A 569 -2.54 -23.12 -49.89
C PRO A 569 -1.03 -23.32 -50.27
N GLY A 570 -0.10 -23.40 -49.29
CA GLY A 570 1.23 -24.05 -49.48
C GLY A 570 2.43 -23.53 -48.61
N PRO A 571 3.31 -24.39 -48.05
CA PRO A 571 4.50 -23.99 -47.25
C PRO A 571 5.87 -24.48 -47.80
N ASN A 572 7.00 -23.88 -47.38
CA ASN A 572 8.18 -24.58 -46.78
C ASN A 572 9.50 -23.77 -46.60
N ALA A 573 10.06 -23.90 -45.39
CA ALA A 573 11.47 -24.26 -45.05
C ALA A 573 12.69 -23.37 -45.47
N PRO A 574 13.87 -23.55 -44.81
CA PRO A 574 14.92 -22.50 -44.74
C PRO A 574 16.32 -22.88 -45.25
N ARG A 575 17.22 -21.88 -45.26
CA ARG A 575 18.68 -21.93 -45.50
C ARG A 575 19.34 -20.68 -44.88
N GLU A 576 20.61 -20.65 -44.49
CA GLU A 576 21.61 -21.69 -44.19
C GLU A 576 22.68 -21.08 -43.25
N ALA A 577 23.55 -21.88 -42.63
CA ALA A 577 24.57 -21.37 -41.70
C ALA A 577 25.96 -21.25 -42.38
N VAL A 578 26.73 -20.22 -42.00
CA VAL A 578 28.16 -20.10 -42.32
C VAL A 578 28.95 -19.94 -41.03
N ARG A 579 29.98 -20.77 -40.84
CA ARG A 579 30.96 -20.62 -39.76
C ARG A 579 32.02 -19.61 -40.19
N HIS A 580 32.53 -18.84 -39.24
CA HIS A 580 33.96 -18.53 -39.23
C HIS A 580 34.57 -19.09 -37.95
N ASP A 581 35.75 -19.66 -38.10
CA ASP A 581 36.61 -20.19 -37.06
C ASP A 581 37.81 -19.23 -36.95
N ASP A 582 38.23 -18.88 -35.74
CA ASP A 582 39.52 -18.20 -35.55
C ASP A 582 40.10 -18.44 -34.14
N SER A 583 41.39 -18.17 -34.06
CA SER A 583 42.39 -18.84 -33.26
C SER A 583 42.58 -18.30 -31.85
N SER A 584 42.57 -19.24 -30.89
CA SER A 584 43.45 -19.36 -29.71
C SER A 584 44.27 -18.14 -29.21
N PHE A 585 44.29 -17.91 -27.87
CA PHE A 585 45.46 -18.27 -27.04
C PHE A 585 45.23 -18.25 -25.50
N VAL A 586 45.81 -19.27 -24.84
CA VAL A 586 46.43 -19.32 -23.48
C VAL A 586 45.78 -18.63 -22.25
N ARG A 587 45.48 -19.49 -21.26
CA ARG A 587 45.59 -19.38 -19.78
C ARG A 587 45.63 -18.00 -19.10
N GLY A 588 44.69 -17.83 -18.17
CA GLY A 588 44.83 -17.11 -16.89
C GLY A 588 44.13 -17.91 -15.81
#